data_AF-A0A497JUQ3-F1
#
_entry.id   AF-A0A497JUQ3-F1
#
_cell.length_a   1.000
_cell.length_b   1.000
_cell.length_c   1.000
_cell.angle_alpha   90.00
_cell.angle_beta   90.00
_cell.angle_gamma   90.00
#
_symmetry.space_group_name_H-M   'P 1'
#
loop_
_entity.id
_entity.type
_entity.pdbx_description
1 polymer ?
#
loop_
_entity_poly.entity_id
_entity_poly.type
_entity_poly.pdbx_seq_one_letter_code
_entity_poly.pdbx_strand_id
1 'polypeptide(L)'
;MRSIDEETVRERQARVARAGGKWQEYVRNYLNERLQNTDIEVIYGNEGEIRRRSSTLWKMLSLPLKASTVQESVWGDIDLVAVKDELPVAIISCKVSLHGRFTETLFWSLLYRTLTRIKVVLATPDGGRGERDRWVSEWGTPENPTKDRLLAESYLDGVYVENVEEWCRGIKPGQGTVFGGIVRPLNELPEDIKRWAKEAEKFIYFRRSSLQSFL
;
A
#
# COMPACT_ATOMS: atom_id res chain seq x y z
N MET A 1 -0.77 24.37 39.36
CA MET A 1 -1.22 23.13 38.68
C MET A 1 -1.63 23.51 37.27
N ARG A 2 -0.82 23.17 36.25
CA ARG A 2 -1.14 23.41 34.84
C ARG A 2 -2.04 22.28 34.35
N SER A 3 -3.14 22.63 33.69
CA SER A 3 -4.07 21.68 33.08
C SER A 3 -3.36 20.82 32.05
N ILE A 4 -3.55 19.52 32.17
CA ILE A 4 -3.06 18.49 31.26
C ILE A 4 -4.08 18.40 30.11
N ASP A 5 -3.58 18.60 28.89
CA ASP A 5 -4.10 18.04 27.62
C ASP A 5 -5.16 18.83 26.83
N GLU A 6 -4.76 19.96 26.24
CA GLU A 6 -5.31 20.41 24.95
C GLU A 6 -4.21 20.26 23.87
N GLU A 7 -4.00 19.04 23.35
CA GLU A 7 -3.19 18.81 22.14
C GLU A 7 -3.81 19.65 21.01
N THR A 8 -3.04 20.59 20.44
CA THR A 8 -3.56 21.40 19.34
C THR A 8 -3.78 20.54 18.10
N VAL A 9 -4.73 20.91 17.24
CA VAL A 9 -4.98 20.20 15.97
C VAL A 9 -3.69 20.03 15.15
N ARG A 10 -2.81 21.04 15.17
CA ARG A 10 -1.53 21.03 14.46
C ARG A 10 -0.57 19.99 15.02
N GLU A 11 -0.43 19.89 16.33
CA GLU A 11 0.42 18.89 16.99
C GLU A 11 -0.09 17.47 16.72
N ARG A 12 -1.41 17.29 16.80
CA ARG A 12 -2.05 16.01 16.47
C ARG A 12 -1.77 15.60 15.02
N GLN A 13 -1.95 16.51 14.06
CA GLN A 13 -1.68 16.22 12.65
C GLN A 13 -0.20 15.91 12.40
N ALA A 14 0.72 16.66 13.02
CA ALA A 14 2.15 16.39 12.92
C ALA A 14 2.54 15.04 13.55
N ARG A 15 1.91 14.64 14.64
CA ARG A 15 2.11 13.32 15.26
C ARG A 15 1.58 12.20 14.37
N VAL A 16 0.39 12.34 13.81
CA VAL A 16 -0.20 11.35 12.89
C VAL A 16 0.63 11.20 11.62
N ALA A 17 1.11 12.31 11.03
CA ALA A 17 1.98 12.28 9.86
C ALA A 17 3.31 11.57 10.15
N ARG A 18 3.95 11.87 11.30
CA ARG A 18 5.17 11.18 11.74
C ARG A 18 4.95 9.68 11.95
N ALA A 19 3.85 9.28 12.58
CA ALA A 19 3.52 7.87 12.77
C ALA A 19 3.32 7.15 11.43
N GLY A 20 2.68 7.81 10.45
CA GLY A 20 2.55 7.31 9.08
C GLY A 20 3.89 7.13 8.37
N GLY A 21 4.76 8.15 8.43
CA GLY A 21 6.09 8.08 7.82
C GLY A 21 6.97 6.98 8.43
N LYS A 22 6.93 6.80 9.76
CA LYS A 22 7.62 5.69 10.43
C LYS A 22 7.10 4.32 9.99
N TRP A 23 5.78 4.16 9.87
CA TRP A 23 5.21 2.89 9.41
C TRP A 23 5.62 2.58 7.96
N GLN A 24 5.58 3.59 7.09
CA GLN A 24 6.03 3.46 5.71
C GLN A 24 7.51 3.07 5.64
N GLU A 25 8.38 3.70 6.43
CA GLU A 25 9.80 3.35 6.52
C GLU A 25 10.01 1.93 7.04
N TYR A 26 9.27 1.53 8.08
CA TYR A 26 9.29 0.17 8.63
C TYR A 26 8.96 -0.87 7.55
N VAL A 27 7.83 -0.71 6.85
CA VAL A 27 7.41 -1.63 5.78
C VAL A 27 8.45 -1.68 4.66
N ARG A 28 8.99 -0.53 4.24
CA ARG A 28 10.02 -0.47 3.19
C ARG A 28 11.28 -1.24 3.59
N ASN A 29 11.77 -1.03 4.81
CA ASN A 29 12.98 -1.70 5.30
C ASN A 29 12.74 -3.21 5.44
N TYR A 30 11.60 -3.60 6.02
CA TYR A 30 11.18 -5.00 6.15
C TYR A 30 11.15 -5.72 4.80
N LEU A 31 10.52 -5.12 3.79
CA LEU A 31 10.39 -5.74 2.48
C LEU A 31 11.74 -5.83 1.76
N ASN A 32 12.55 -4.77 1.78
CA ASN A 32 13.88 -4.81 1.16
C ASN A 32 14.80 -5.86 1.80
N GLU A 33 14.75 -6.04 3.12
CA GLU A 33 15.51 -7.11 3.80
C GLU A 33 15.10 -8.50 3.29
N ARG A 34 13.79 -8.74 3.13
CA ARG A 34 13.25 -10.02 2.64
C ARG A 34 13.39 -10.23 1.13
N LEU A 35 13.68 -9.16 0.39
CA LEU A 35 13.87 -9.16 -1.06
C LEU A 35 15.33 -8.99 -1.48
N GLN A 36 16.28 -8.84 -0.56
CA GLN A 36 17.70 -8.53 -0.82
C GLN A 36 18.42 -9.46 -1.81
N ASN A 37 17.98 -10.72 -1.91
CA ASN A 37 18.54 -11.73 -2.81
C ASN A 37 17.69 -11.92 -4.08
N THR A 38 16.90 -10.92 -4.42
CA THR A 38 16.09 -10.85 -5.63
C THR A 38 16.47 -9.61 -6.44
N ASP A 39 15.92 -9.51 -7.63
CA ASP A 39 16.00 -8.33 -8.50
C ASP A 39 14.89 -7.29 -8.19
N ILE A 40 14.22 -7.43 -7.04
CA ILE A 40 13.10 -6.60 -6.64
C ILE A 40 13.54 -5.66 -5.52
N GLU A 41 13.33 -4.36 -5.72
CA GLU A 41 13.52 -3.31 -4.73
C GLU A 41 12.18 -2.68 -4.33
N VAL A 42 12.08 -2.18 -3.10
CA VAL A 42 10.94 -1.36 -2.66
C VAL A 42 11.41 0.08 -2.43
N ILE A 43 10.90 0.99 -3.26
CA ILE A 43 11.26 2.40 -3.28
C ILE A 43 10.10 3.29 -2.83
N TYR A 44 10.41 4.53 -2.44
CA TYR A 44 9.39 5.53 -2.13
C TYR A 44 8.65 5.97 -3.41
N GLY A 45 7.34 6.14 -3.31
CA GLY A 45 6.49 6.62 -4.40
C GLY A 45 6.51 8.14 -4.61
N ASN A 46 7.60 8.82 -4.26
CA ASN A 46 7.72 10.27 -4.44
C ASN A 46 7.83 10.61 -5.94
N GLU A 47 6.86 11.37 -6.48
CA GLU A 47 6.80 11.77 -7.89
C GLU A 47 8.14 12.33 -8.41
N GLY A 48 8.73 13.27 -7.68
CA GLY A 48 9.97 13.93 -8.11
C GLY A 48 11.15 12.98 -8.15
N GLU A 49 11.26 12.06 -7.20
CA GLU A 49 12.30 11.03 -7.17
C GLU A 49 12.12 10.00 -8.29
N ILE A 50 10.90 9.52 -8.51
CA ILE A 50 10.62 8.58 -9.60
C ILE A 50 10.90 9.21 -10.96
N ARG A 51 10.47 10.46 -11.19
CA ARG A 51 10.77 11.20 -12.43
C ARG A 51 12.27 11.33 -12.69
N ARG A 52 13.07 11.60 -11.65
CA ARG A 52 14.53 11.70 -11.75
C ARG A 52 15.19 10.34 -11.95
N ARG A 53 14.65 9.30 -11.31
CA ARG A 53 15.18 7.93 -11.38
C ARG A 53 14.98 7.32 -12.75
N SER A 54 13.74 7.34 -13.26
CA SER A 54 13.41 6.72 -14.55
C SER A 54 12.17 7.32 -15.19
N SER A 55 12.33 7.74 -16.45
CA SER A 55 11.21 8.16 -17.28
C SER A 55 10.24 7.02 -17.61
N THR A 56 10.71 5.76 -17.60
CA THR A 56 9.89 4.58 -17.84
C THR A 56 9.00 4.30 -16.65
N LEU A 57 9.57 4.24 -15.44
CA LEU A 57 8.81 4.08 -14.20
C LEU A 57 7.78 5.19 -14.04
N TRP A 58 8.19 6.45 -14.26
CA TRP A 58 7.28 7.59 -14.23
C TRP A 58 6.07 7.37 -15.15
N LYS A 59 6.30 7.03 -16.43
CA LYS A 59 5.22 6.82 -17.41
C LYS A 59 4.30 5.67 -17.02
N MET A 60 4.83 4.57 -16.46
CA MET A 60 4.05 3.41 -16.07
C MET A 60 3.21 3.64 -14.81
N LEU A 61 3.68 4.49 -13.90
CA LEU A 61 3.00 4.81 -12.65
C LEU A 61 2.08 6.03 -12.77
N SER A 62 2.38 6.98 -13.66
CA SER A 62 1.52 8.14 -13.92
C SER A 62 0.25 7.72 -14.64
N LEU A 63 -0.89 8.31 -14.27
CA LEU A 63 -2.19 7.99 -14.86
C LEU A 63 -2.58 9.06 -15.88
N PRO A 64 -2.99 8.70 -17.10
CA PRO A 64 -3.29 9.66 -18.15
C PRO A 64 -4.55 10.47 -17.82
N LEU A 65 -4.49 11.79 -18.03
CA LEU A 65 -5.63 12.70 -17.91
C LEU A 65 -6.35 12.80 -19.24
N LYS A 66 -7.66 12.51 -19.26
CA LYS A 66 -8.45 12.47 -20.50
C LYS A 66 -8.77 13.83 -21.11
N ALA A 67 -8.85 14.88 -20.30
CA ALA A 67 -9.47 16.15 -20.70
C ALA A 67 -8.62 17.40 -20.38
N SER A 68 -7.42 17.21 -19.83
CA SER A 68 -6.56 18.34 -19.48
C SER A 68 -5.73 18.77 -20.69
N THR A 69 -5.75 20.06 -21.00
CA THR A 69 -4.93 20.68 -22.05
C THR A 69 -3.57 21.15 -21.55
N VAL A 70 -3.32 21.03 -20.24
CA VAL A 70 -2.12 21.57 -19.57
C VAL A 70 -1.27 20.47 -18.92
N GLN A 71 -1.90 19.36 -18.51
CA GLN A 71 -1.23 18.22 -17.88
C GLN A 71 -1.70 16.93 -18.53
N GLU A 72 -0.77 16.13 -19.04
CA GLU A 72 -1.10 14.87 -19.71
C GLU A 72 -1.33 13.71 -18.73
N SER A 73 -0.83 13.83 -17.50
CA SER A 73 -0.91 12.77 -16.49
C SER A 73 -0.98 13.34 -15.07
N VAL A 74 -1.48 12.51 -14.15
CA VAL A 74 -1.54 12.77 -12.72
C VAL A 74 -0.79 11.69 -11.95
N TRP A 75 -0.18 12.07 -10.83
CA TRP A 75 0.41 11.14 -9.88
C TRP A 75 -0.62 10.72 -8.83
N GLY A 76 -0.70 9.42 -8.54
CA GLY A 76 -1.59 8.89 -7.52
C GLY A 76 -1.06 9.01 -6.09
N ASP A 77 -1.85 8.58 -5.11
CA ASP A 77 -1.39 8.38 -3.73
C ASP A 77 -0.54 7.10 -3.64
N ILE A 78 0.75 7.24 -3.91
CA ILE A 78 1.73 6.14 -3.92
C ILE A 78 2.69 6.31 -2.75
N ASP A 79 2.53 5.49 -1.72
CA ASP A 79 3.45 5.49 -0.58
C ASP A 79 4.75 4.76 -0.93
N LEU A 80 4.67 3.50 -1.36
CA LEU A 80 5.80 2.68 -1.79
C LEU A 80 5.49 1.97 -3.11
N VAL A 81 6.54 1.63 -3.85
CA VAL A 81 6.46 0.80 -5.06
C VAL A 81 7.48 -0.32 -5.00
N ALA A 82 7.04 -1.55 -5.17
CA ALA A 82 7.92 -2.68 -5.47
C ALA A 82 8.22 -2.68 -6.98
N VAL A 83 9.49 -2.59 -7.32
CA VAL A 83 9.99 -2.51 -8.69
C VAL A 83 10.98 -3.64 -8.93
N LYS A 84 10.87 -4.28 -10.09
CA LYS A 84 11.86 -5.21 -10.60
C LYS A 84 12.53 -4.58 -11.82
N ASP A 85 13.80 -4.21 -11.69
CA ASP A 85 14.51 -3.34 -12.64
C ASP A 85 13.74 -2.01 -12.92
N GLU A 86 12.97 -1.98 -14.01
CA GLU A 86 12.18 -0.84 -14.49
C GLU A 86 10.67 -1.15 -14.52
N LEU A 87 10.28 -2.33 -14.03
CA LEU A 87 8.92 -2.83 -14.04
C LEU A 87 8.27 -2.61 -12.67
N PRO A 88 7.29 -1.70 -12.53
CA PRO A 88 6.51 -1.62 -11.30
C PRO A 88 5.64 -2.87 -11.15
N VAL A 89 5.82 -3.58 -10.04
CA VAL A 89 5.12 -4.82 -9.71
C VAL A 89 3.89 -4.54 -8.84
N ALA A 90 4.10 -3.78 -7.77
CA ALA A 90 3.05 -3.45 -6.81
C ALA A 90 3.21 -2.04 -6.24
N ILE A 91 2.09 -1.35 -6.09
CA ILE A 91 1.94 -0.16 -5.25
C ILE A 91 1.50 -0.63 -3.87
N ILE A 92 2.22 -0.19 -2.84
CA ILE A 92 1.98 -0.57 -1.45
C ILE A 92 1.59 0.68 -0.69
N SER A 93 0.29 0.88 -0.50
CA SER A 93 -0.24 1.95 0.36
C SER A 93 0.03 1.60 1.82
N CYS A 94 0.53 2.55 2.60
CA CYS A 94 0.94 2.35 3.99
C CYS A 94 0.06 3.21 4.91
N LYS A 95 -0.89 2.61 5.62
CA LYS A 95 -1.81 3.36 6.49
C LYS A 95 -1.84 2.78 7.90
N VAL A 96 -1.60 3.63 8.90
CA VAL A 96 -1.65 3.23 10.32
C VAL A 96 -3.08 2.90 10.77
N SER A 97 -4.06 3.68 10.31
CA SER A 97 -5.48 3.44 10.58
C SER A 97 -6.36 3.75 9.36
N LEU A 98 -7.51 3.07 9.30
CA LEU A 98 -8.50 3.13 8.22
C LEU A 98 -9.60 4.14 8.55
N HIS A 99 -9.48 5.33 7.99
CA HIS A 99 -10.51 6.38 8.07
C HIS A 99 -10.83 6.85 6.64
N GLY A 100 -11.19 8.13 6.44
CA GLY A 100 -11.44 8.67 5.10
C GLY A 100 -10.31 8.44 4.08
N ARG A 101 -9.07 8.24 4.53
CA ARG A 101 -7.90 7.92 3.69
C ARG A 101 -7.97 6.54 3.03
N PHE A 102 -8.78 5.62 3.56
CA PHE A 102 -8.95 4.30 2.94
C PHE A 102 -9.70 4.41 1.61
N THR A 103 -10.71 5.27 1.52
CA THR A 103 -11.46 5.52 0.27
C THR A 103 -10.56 6.01 -0.87
N GLU A 104 -9.58 6.86 -0.56
CA GLU A 104 -8.60 7.33 -1.53
C GLU A 104 -7.74 6.17 -2.07
N THR A 105 -7.24 5.30 -1.19
CA THR A 105 -6.54 4.07 -1.59
C THR A 105 -7.41 3.17 -2.49
N LEU A 106 -8.69 2.99 -2.16
CA LEU A 106 -9.62 2.20 -2.98
C LEU A 106 -9.83 2.82 -4.37
N PHE A 107 -9.95 4.15 -4.44
CA PHE A 107 -10.10 4.88 -5.71
C PHE A 107 -8.87 4.67 -6.61
N TRP A 108 -7.67 4.88 -6.08
CA TRP A 108 -6.44 4.68 -6.84
C TRP A 108 -6.27 3.22 -7.24
N SER A 109 -6.59 2.27 -6.35
CA SER A 109 -6.58 0.85 -6.68
C SER A 109 -7.46 0.52 -7.88
N LEU A 110 -8.69 1.05 -7.91
CA LEU A 110 -9.60 0.84 -9.03
C LEU A 110 -9.01 1.39 -10.34
N LEU A 111 -8.40 2.57 -10.32
CA LEU A 111 -7.77 3.16 -11.51
C LEU A 111 -6.59 2.33 -12.00
N TYR A 112 -5.65 1.98 -11.12
CA TYR A 112 -4.50 1.15 -11.48
C TYR A 112 -4.91 -0.22 -11.98
N ARG A 113 -5.90 -0.86 -11.35
CA ARG A 113 -6.45 -2.14 -11.80
C ARG A 113 -7.09 -2.06 -13.19
N THR A 114 -7.73 -0.93 -13.50
CA THR A 114 -8.42 -0.74 -14.78
C THR A 114 -7.44 -0.41 -15.91
N LEU A 115 -6.39 0.35 -15.62
CA LEU A 115 -5.49 0.91 -16.63
C LEU A 115 -4.17 0.14 -16.75
N THR A 116 -3.79 -0.60 -15.73
CA THR A 116 -2.49 -1.27 -15.62
C THR A 116 -2.65 -2.70 -15.10
N ARG A 117 -1.53 -3.43 -14.98
CA ARG A 117 -1.47 -4.71 -14.27
C ARG A 117 -0.76 -4.61 -12.93
N ILE A 118 -0.39 -3.39 -12.53
CA ILE A 118 0.29 -3.12 -11.27
C ILE A 118 -0.66 -3.48 -10.14
N LYS A 119 -0.16 -4.27 -9.19
CA LYS A 119 -0.92 -4.69 -8.02
C LYS A 119 -1.06 -3.55 -7.04
N VAL A 120 -2.21 -3.39 -6.42
CA VAL A 120 -2.41 -2.36 -5.38
C VAL A 120 -2.80 -3.04 -4.09
N VAL A 121 -1.94 -2.86 -3.09
CA VAL A 121 -2.06 -3.50 -1.79
C VAL A 121 -2.00 -2.48 -0.67
N LEU A 122 -2.52 -2.86 0.49
CA LEU A 122 -2.43 -2.07 1.70
C LEU A 122 -1.55 -2.79 2.73
N ALA A 123 -0.56 -2.09 3.27
CA ALA A 123 0.18 -2.50 4.46
C ALA A 123 -0.26 -1.64 5.65
N THR A 124 -0.70 -2.28 6.73
CA THR A 124 -1.22 -1.58 7.91
C THR A 124 -0.83 -2.31 9.20
N PRO A 125 -0.64 -1.62 10.33
CA PRO A 125 -0.57 -2.28 11.61
C PRO A 125 -1.96 -2.64 12.16
N ASP A 126 -3.05 -2.19 11.51
CA ASP A 126 -4.41 -2.20 12.05
C ASP A 126 -4.42 -1.51 13.43
N GLY A 127 -4.21 -0.19 13.42
CA GLY A 127 -4.11 0.62 14.63
C GLY A 127 -5.37 0.60 15.51
N GLY A 128 -6.46 0.07 14.98
CA GLY A 128 -7.71 -0.16 15.69
C GLY A 128 -8.65 1.04 15.69
N ARG A 129 -9.91 0.78 16.05
CA ARG A 129 -10.97 1.79 16.06
C ARG A 129 -10.97 2.59 17.36
N GLY A 130 -10.36 3.78 17.32
CA GLY A 130 -10.79 5.05 17.97
C GLY A 130 -11.12 5.13 19.47
N GLU A 131 -11.28 4.04 20.22
CA GLU A 131 -11.53 4.08 21.66
C GLU A 131 -10.19 4.19 22.41
N ARG A 132 -10.06 5.20 23.28
CA ARG A 132 -8.78 5.61 23.89
C ARG A 132 -8.01 4.48 24.60
N ASP A 133 -8.71 3.47 25.08
CA ASP A 133 -8.16 2.39 25.92
C ASP A 133 -8.56 0.98 25.46
N ARG A 134 -9.13 0.86 24.26
CA ARG A 134 -9.57 -0.42 23.72
C ARG A 134 -9.22 -0.52 22.24
N TRP A 135 -8.36 -1.47 21.94
CA TRP A 135 -8.12 -1.86 20.56
C TRP A 135 -9.26 -2.76 20.05
N VAL A 136 -9.79 -2.40 18.88
CA VAL A 136 -10.74 -3.20 18.12
C VAL A 136 -10.31 -3.14 16.66
N SER A 137 -10.08 -4.30 16.05
CA SER A 137 -9.67 -4.40 14.65
C SER A 137 -10.59 -3.60 13.71
N GLU A 138 -9.99 -2.88 12.77
CA GLU A 138 -10.72 -2.16 11.73
C GLU A 138 -11.32 -3.10 10.68
N TRP A 139 -10.86 -4.35 10.63
CA TRP A 139 -11.23 -5.37 9.64
C TRP A 139 -12.36 -6.30 10.08
N GLY A 140 -12.65 -6.41 11.37
CA GLY A 140 -13.58 -7.43 11.90
C GLY A 140 -13.04 -8.85 11.67
N THR A 141 -13.93 -9.81 11.41
CA THR A 141 -13.55 -11.21 11.09
C THR A 141 -14.12 -11.62 9.73
N PRO A 142 -13.66 -12.74 9.13
CA PRO A 142 -14.29 -13.26 7.91
C PRO A 142 -15.80 -13.54 8.07
N GLU A 143 -16.22 -14.02 9.23
CA GLU A 143 -17.62 -14.35 9.53
C GLU A 143 -18.46 -13.11 9.88
N ASN A 144 -17.83 -12.08 10.43
CA ASN A 144 -18.45 -10.80 10.76
C ASN A 144 -17.58 -9.64 10.24
N PRO A 145 -17.54 -9.42 8.92
CA PRO A 145 -16.63 -8.48 8.30
C PRO A 145 -17.10 -7.05 8.53
N THR A 146 -16.14 -6.14 8.71
CA THR A 146 -16.45 -4.70 8.66
C THR A 146 -16.66 -4.25 7.22
N LYS A 147 -17.26 -3.06 7.06
CA LYS A 147 -17.34 -2.40 5.76
C LYS A 147 -15.96 -2.25 5.10
N ASP A 148 -14.93 -1.96 5.88
CA ASP A 148 -13.57 -1.77 5.35
C ASP A 148 -12.99 -3.07 4.79
N ARG A 149 -13.22 -4.20 5.47
CA ARG A 149 -12.86 -5.54 4.96
C ARG A 149 -13.60 -5.86 3.65
N LEU A 150 -14.91 -5.67 3.61
CA LEU A 150 -15.72 -5.92 2.40
C LEU A 150 -15.27 -5.07 1.21
N LEU A 151 -14.92 -3.80 1.45
CA LEU A 151 -14.40 -2.91 0.42
C LEU A 151 -13.00 -3.32 -0.03
N ALA A 152 -12.10 -3.65 0.91
CA ALA A 152 -10.78 -4.18 0.58
C ALA A 152 -10.90 -5.41 -0.33
N GLU A 153 -11.70 -6.40 0.08
CA GLU A 153 -11.91 -7.66 -0.67
C GLU A 153 -12.43 -7.42 -2.09
N SER A 154 -13.15 -6.32 -2.32
CA SER A 154 -13.71 -5.97 -3.63
C SER A 154 -12.72 -5.24 -4.56
N TYR A 155 -11.77 -4.48 -3.98
CA TYR A 155 -11.02 -3.47 -4.74
C TYR A 155 -9.51 -3.54 -4.60
N LEU A 156 -8.94 -4.22 -3.60
CA LEU A 156 -7.50 -4.38 -3.41
C LEU A 156 -7.03 -5.76 -3.85
N ASP A 157 -5.76 -5.87 -4.26
CA ASP A 157 -5.10 -7.16 -4.53
C ASP A 157 -4.63 -7.85 -3.24
N GLY A 158 -4.54 -7.13 -2.12
CA GLY A 158 -4.12 -7.66 -0.83
C GLY A 158 -4.13 -6.64 0.29
N VAL A 159 -4.36 -7.12 1.51
CA VAL A 159 -4.21 -6.36 2.75
C VAL A 159 -3.26 -7.13 3.65
N TYR A 160 -2.18 -6.48 4.07
CA TYR A 160 -1.08 -7.08 4.78
C TYR A 160 -0.91 -6.42 6.12
N VAL A 161 -1.05 -7.21 7.19
CA VAL A 161 -1.18 -6.68 8.54
C VAL A 161 -0.09 -7.22 9.45
N GLU A 162 0.49 -6.33 10.25
CA GLU A 162 1.34 -6.70 11.38
C GLU A 162 1.00 -5.83 12.58
N ASN A 163 0.34 -6.42 13.58
CA ASN A 163 -0.04 -5.69 14.78
C ASN A 163 1.19 -5.39 15.65
N VAL A 164 1.82 -4.25 15.40
CA VAL A 164 2.95 -3.78 16.21
C VAL A 164 2.45 -2.83 17.30
N GLU A 165 2.80 -3.13 18.56
CA GLU A 165 2.29 -2.43 19.75
C GLU A 165 2.47 -0.90 19.69
N GLU A 166 3.55 -0.39 19.09
CA GLU A 166 3.79 1.05 18.92
C GLU A 166 2.64 1.76 18.18
N TRP A 167 1.95 1.05 17.27
CA TRP A 167 0.86 1.60 16.46
C TRP A 167 -0.54 1.10 16.87
N CYS A 168 -0.63 0.00 17.64
CA CYS A 168 -1.90 -0.59 18.08
C CYS A 168 -2.24 -0.18 19.52
N ARG A 169 -2.67 1.08 19.71
CA ARG A 169 -2.99 1.60 21.05
C ARG A 169 -4.07 0.77 21.75
N GLY A 170 -3.76 0.27 22.95
CA GLY A 170 -4.70 -0.48 23.78
C GLY A 170 -4.90 -1.95 23.36
N ILE A 171 -4.03 -2.48 22.48
CA ILE A 171 -4.01 -3.91 22.17
C ILE A 171 -3.51 -4.70 23.38
N LYS A 172 -4.15 -5.84 23.67
CA LYS A 172 -3.79 -6.74 24.77
C LYS A 172 -3.13 -8.02 24.24
N PRO A 173 -2.32 -8.71 25.06
CA PRO A 173 -1.77 -10.01 24.70
C PRO A 173 -2.87 -10.98 24.21
N GLY A 174 -2.63 -11.62 23.07
CA GLY A 174 -3.58 -12.53 22.44
C GLY A 174 -4.68 -11.85 21.59
N GLN A 175 -4.73 -10.52 21.54
CA GLN A 175 -5.51 -9.81 20.54
C GLN A 175 -4.68 -9.58 19.28
N GLY A 176 -5.36 -9.58 18.13
CA GLY A 176 -4.75 -9.30 16.84
C GLY A 176 -5.80 -9.32 15.75
N THR A 177 -5.38 -8.90 14.55
CA THR A 177 -6.22 -8.94 13.37
C THR A 177 -6.55 -10.39 13.03
N VAL A 178 -7.84 -10.68 12.81
CA VAL A 178 -8.25 -12.00 12.33
C VAL A 178 -8.03 -12.06 10.82
N PHE A 179 -7.13 -12.94 10.40
CA PHE A 179 -6.79 -13.14 8.99
C PHE A 179 -7.85 -13.96 8.25
N GLY A 180 -7.88 -13.81 6.93
CA GLY A 180 -8.75 -14.55 6.02
C GLY A 180 -9.03 -13.79 4.73
N GLY A 181 -9.22 -14.52 3.64
CA GLY A 181 -9.39 -13.93 2.31
C GLY A 181 -8.12 -13.16 1.90
N ILE A 182 -8.27 -11.88 1.54
CA ILE A 182 -7.13 -11.04 1.14
C ILE A 182 -6.43 -10.36 2.32
N VAL A 183 -7.00 -10.41 3.53
CA VAL A 183 -6.41 -9.86 4.77
C VAL A 183 -5.50 -10.91 5.39
N ARG A 184 -4.20 -10.67 5.31
CA ARG A 184 -3.13 -11.65 5.56
C ARG A 184 -1.99 -11.02 6.36
N PRO A 185 -1.11 -11.82 7.00
CA PRO A 185 0.02 -11.28 7.74
C PRO A 185 1.04 -10.61 6.80
N LEU A 186 1.74 -9.58 7.29
CA LEU A 186 2.72 -8.81 6.50
C LEU A 186 3.86 -9.67 5.95
N ASN A 187 4.20 -10.75 6.63
CA ASN A 187 5.25 -11.67 6.21
C ASN A 187 4.94 -12.44 4.92
N GLU A 188 3.70 -12.44 4.44
CA GLU A 188 3.34 -13.03 3.13
C GLU A 188 3.59 -12.08 1.96
N LEU A 189 3.62 -10.76 2.19
CA LEU A 189 3.76 -9.76 1.13
C LEU A 189 5.02 -9.95 0.26
N PRO A 190 6.22 -10.26 0.80
CA PRO A 190 7.39 -10.53 -0.04
C PRO A 190 7.18 -11.66 -1.05
N GLU A 191 6.49 -12.73 -0.65
CA GLU A 191 6.26 -13.89 -1.52
C GLU A 191 5.23 -13.58 -2.61
N ASP A 192 4.22 -12.78 -2.29
CA ASP A 192 3.27 -12.31 -3.28
C ASP A 192 3.91 -11.36 -4.29
N ILE A 193 4.76 -10.44 -3.83
CA ILE A 193 5.55 -9.57 -4.72
C ILE A 193 6.41 -10.40 -5.67
N LYS A 194 7.13 -11.41 -5.18
CA LYS A 194 7.93 -12.32 -6.02
C LYS A 194 7.06 -13.06 -7.04
N ARG A 195 5.88 -13.54 -6.65
CA ARG A 195 4.95 -14.21 -7.56
C ARG A 195 4.45 -13.25 -8.65
N TRP A 196 4.02 -12.05 -8.26
CA TRP A 196 3.52 -11.04 -9.20
C TRP A 196 4.61 -10.55 -10.15
N ALA A 197 5.85 -10.43 -9.70
CA ALA A 197 6.98 -10.11 -10.57
C ALA A 197 7.15 -11.17 -11.67
N LYS A 198 7.15 -12.45 -11.31
CA LYS A 198 7.21 -13.56 -12.28
C LYS A 198 6.03 -13.58 -13.25
N GLU A 199 4.82 -13.25 -12.77
CA GLU A 199 3.64 -13.12 -13.62
C GLU A 199 3.80 -11.97 -14.62
N ALA A 200 4.24 -10.80 -14.17
CA ALA A 200 4.42 -9.62 -15.00
C ALA A 200 5.47 -9.83 -16.11
N GLU A 201 6.57 -10.53 -15.81
CA GLU A 201 7.60 -10.89 -16.80
C GLU A 201 7.06 -11.77 -17.93
N LYS A 202 6.27 -12.80 -17.60
CA LYS A 202 5.67 -13.69 -18.60
C LYS A 202 4.82 -12.94 -19.62
N PHE A 203 4.10 -11.91 -19.16
CA PHE A 203 3.29 -11.07 -20.06
C PHE A 203 4.12 -10.20 -20.99
N ILE A 204 5.22 -9.62 -20.50
CA ILE A 204 6.13 -8.83 -21.35
C ILE A 204 6.75 -9.73 -22.42
N TYR A 205 7.19 -10.93 -22.03
CA TYR A 205 7.73 -11.92 -22.97
C TYR A 205 6.70 -12.29 -24.04
N PHE A 206 5.47 -12.63 -23.63
CA PHE A 206 4.40 -12.98 -24.57
C PHE A 206 4.07 -11.86 -25.56
N ARG A 207 3.99 -10.59 -25.11
CA ARG A 207 3.76 -9.45 -26.01
C ARG A 207 4.89 -9.25 -27.01
N ARG A 208 6.15 -9.46 -26.61
CA ARG A 208 7.30 -9.35 -27.52
C ARG A 208 7.27 -10.46 -28.57
N SER A 209 6.97 -11.70 -28.18
CA SER A 209 6.86 -12.83 -29.10
C SER A 209 5.66 -12.69 -30.05
N SER A 210 4.51 -12.21 -29.57
CA SER A 210 3.33 -12.00 -30.42
C SER A 210 3.52 -10.88 -31.45
N LEU A 211 4.30 -9.85 -31.12
CA LEU A 211 4.65 -8.79 -32.07
C LEU A 211 5.66 -9.29 -33.12
N GLN A 212 6.58 -10.18 -32.74
CA GLN A 212 7.50 -10.82 -33.68
C GLN A 212 6.83 -11.84 -34.61
N SER A 213 5.74 -12.49 -34.20
CA SER A 213 4.98 -13.40 -35.06
C SER A 213 4.03 -12.70 -36.03
N PHE A 214 3.89 -11.38 -35.92
CA PHE A 214 3.07 -10.53 -36.80
C PHE A 214 3.90 -9.72 -37.81
N LEU A 215 5.23 -9.80 -37.73
CA LEU A 215 6.20 -9.26 -38.69
C LEU A 215 6.80 -10.40 -39.52
#